data_AF-A0A9N9KFU6-F1
#
_entry.id   AF-A0A9N9KFU6-F1
#
_cell.length_a   1.000
_cell.length_b   1.000
_cell.length_c   1.000
_cell.angle_alpha   90.00
_cell.angle_beta   90.00
_cell.angle_gamma   90.00
#
_symmetry.space_group_name_H-M   'P 1'
#
loop_
_entity.id
_entity.type
_entity.pdbx_description
1 polymer ?
#
loop_
_entity_poly.entity_id
_entity_poly.type
_entity_poly.pdbx_seq_one_letter_code
_entity_poly.pdbx_strand_id
1 'polypeptide(L)'
;AQNGEDMFDQLEKEVAEFNHNNKGNAWMQKYIAPEKDDFGQPFILVIITNLMMRCHTLKEAGELVYMDTTAGLDVLNTPFTILSTSTPAGGLPLGVIIASDESANTFTKALEILKCLILSAGFGEHGTALGPQVIMTDDCKAEKTALYNTWKNATLLLCVFHFLQAMWQWLWDGKHEARIRILKDIVFK
;
A
#
# COMPACT_ATOMS: atom_id res chain seq x y z
N ALA A 1 -19.39 -1.96 22.06
CA ALA A 1 -18.10 -2.66 22.23
C ALA A 1 -17.24 -1.81 23.15
N GLN A 2 -17.13 -2.16 24.43
CA GLN A 2 -16.37 -1.37 25.42
C GLN A 2 -14.86 -1.39 25.17
N ASN A 3 -14.36 -2.34 24.37
CA ASN A 3 -12.92 -2.55 24.13
C ASN A 3 -12.37 -1.79 22.89
N GLY A 4 -13.20 -1.10 22.12
CA GLY A 4 -12.78 -0.48 20.85
C GLY A 4 -12.03 0.85 21.04
N GLU A 5 -12.52 1.70 21.95
CA GLU A 5 -11.86 2.98 22.27
C GLU A 5 -10.51 2.74 22.97
N ASP A 6 -10.48 1.84 23.96
CA ASP A 6 -9.26 1.42 24.65
C ASP A 6 -8.18 0.90 23.69
N MET A 7 -8.58 0.22 22.61
CA MET A 7 -7.65 -0.28 21.59
C MET A 7 -6.96 0.86 20.84
N PHE A 8 -7.72 1.87 20.39
CA PHE A 8 -7.15 3.00 19.67
C PHE A 8 -6.31 3.90 20.58
N ASP A 9 -6.67 4.01 21.86
CA ASP A 9 -5.86 4.70 22.86
C ASP A 9 -4.54 3.98 23.14
N GLN A 10 -4.55 2.65 23.19
CA GLN A 10 -3.31 1.88 23.29
C GLN A 10 -2.45 2.05 22.03
N LEU A 11 -3.05 1.95 20.84
CA LEU A 11 -2.32 2.10 19.58
C LEU A 11 -1.70 3.49 19.45
N GLU A 12 -2.35 4.54 19.96
CA GLU A 12 -1.81 5.90 19.99
C GLU A 12 -0.56 5.99 20.87
N LYS A 13 -0.54 5.29 22.02
CA LYS A 13 0.65 5.16 22.86
C LYS A 13 1.78 4.43 22.14
N GLU A 14 1.46 3.33 21.44
CA GLU A 14 2.45 2.56 20.66
C GLU A 14 3.06 3.41 19.53
N VAL A 15 2.25 4.22 18.82
CA VAL A 15 2.73 5.14 17.78
C VAL A 15 3.62 6.22 18.39
N ALA A 16 3.21 6.80 19.52
CA ALA A 16 4.03 7.79 20.23
C ALA A 16 5.36 7.19 20.70
N GLU A 17 5.36 5.97 21.24
CA GLU A 17 6.56 5.27 21.67
C GLU A 17 7.47 4.89 20.48
N PHE A 18 6.90 4.44 19.37
CA PHE A 18 7.64 4.15 18.13
C PHE A 18 8.41 5.38 17.63
N ASN A 19 7.74 6.53 17.60
CA ASN A 19 8.33 7.81 17.21
C ASN A 19 9.38 8.28 18.24
N HIS A 20 9.06 8.21 19.54
CA HIS A 20 9.95 8.62 20.62
C HIS A 20 11.26 7.82 20.63
N ASN A 21 11.17 6.51 20.40
CA ASN A 21 12.32 5.62 20.34
C ASN A 21 13.10 5.71 19.00
N ASN A 22 12.76 6.66 18.14
CA ASN A 22 13.42 6.89 16.85
C ASN A 22 13.49 5.60 16.00
N LYS A 23 12.43 4.79 15.98
CA LYS A 23 12.33 3.58 15.13
C LYS A 23 11.90 3.92 13.70
N GLY A 24 11.45 5.16 13.49
CA GLY A 24 10.94 5.71 12.24
C GLY A 24 9.91 6.79 12.54
N ASN A 25 9.02 7.02 11.57
CA ASN A 25 7.89 7.92 11.68
C ASN A 25 6.60 7.13 11.46
N ALA A 26 5.68 7.21 12.40
CA ALA A 26 4.35 6.67 12.30
C ALA A 26 3.31 7.73 12.66
N TRP A 27 2.14 7.64 12.04
CA TRP A 27 1.01 8.51 12.31
C TRP A 27 -0.28 7.72 12.23
N MET A 28 -1.24 8.04 13.10
CA MET A 28 -2.54 7.38 13.10
C MET A 28 -3.72 8.34 13.22
N GLN A 29 -4.85 7.88 12.68
CA GLN A 29 -6.17 8.45 12.77
C GLN A 29 -7.11 7.41 13.38
N LYS A 30 -7.80 7.78 14.46
CA LYS A 30 -8.81 6.90 15.08
C LYS A 30 -10.03 6.75 14.18
N TYR A 31 -10.66 5.58 14.25
CA TYR A 31 -11.95 5.34 13.63
C TYR A 31 -13.04 6.15 14.36
N ILE A 32 -13.93 6.77 13.60
CA ILE A 32 -15.18 7.36 14.10
C ILE A 32 -16.30 6.76 13.26
N ALA A 33 -17.26 6.11 13.91
CA ALA A 33 -18.37 5.49 13.19
C ALA A 33 -19.22 6.56 12.47
N PRO A 34 -19.72 6.28 11.27
CA PRO A 34 -20.67 7.18 10.62
C PRO A 34 -21.97 7.27 11.44
N GLU A 35 -22.49 8.49 11.56
CA GLU A 35 -23.80 8.78 12.15
C GLU A 35 -24.79 9.23 11.06
N LYS A 36 -26.04 9.54 11.42
CA LYS A 36 -27.09 9.85 10.43
C LYS A 36 -26.74 11.03 9.51
N ASP A 37 -26.01 12.02 10.03
CA ASP A 37 -25.66 13.26 9.33
C ASP A 37 -24.14 13.46 9.18
N ASP A 38 -23.33 12.48 9.58
CA ASP A 38 -21.87 12.51 9.50
C ASP A 38 -21.35 11.23 8.84
N PHE A 39 -20.51 11.38 7.81
CA PHE A 39 -19.87 10.25 7.12
C PHE A 39 -18.85 9.52 8.00
N GLY A 40 -18.55 10.04 9.20
CA GLY A 40 -17.60 9.46 10.13
C GLY A 40 -16.17 9.60 9.63
N GLN A 41 -15.27 8.78 10.19
CA GLN A 41 -13.85 8.83 9.88
C GLN A 41 -13.27 7.42 9.84
N PRO A 42 -12.56 7.04 8.76
CA PRO A 42 -11.90 5.74 8.70
C PRO A 42 -10.71 5.70 9.65
N PHE A 43 -10.38 4.51 10.14
CA PHE A 43 -9.08 4.27 10.75
C PHE A 43 -8.00 4.32 9.68
N ILE A 44 -6.89 5.00 9.98
CA ILE A 44 -5.70 5.03 9.14
C ILE A 44 -4.48 4.97 10.06
N LEU A 45 -3.54 4.09 9.77
CA LEU A 45 -2.21 4.04 10.38
C LEU A 45 -1.18 3.97 9.26
N VAL A 46 -0.25 4.91 9.25
CA VAL A 46 0.86 4.97 8.29
C VAL A 46 2.16 4.82 9.06
N ILE A 47 3.02 3.92 8.60
CA ILE A 47 4.29 3.59 9.26
C ILE A 47 5.42 3.65 8.24
N ILE A 48 6.49 4.35 8.61
CA ILE A 48 7.73 4.41 7.86
C ILE A 48 8.89 4.17 8.83
N THR A 49 9.49 3.00 8.76
CA THR A 49 10.66 2.66 9.58
C THR A 49 11.91 3.41 9.09
N ASN A 50 12.95 3.48 9.93
CA ASN A 50 14.24 4.03 9.50
C ASN A 50 14.83 3.31 8.28
N LEU A 51 14.54 2.01 8.10
CA LEU A 51 14.94 1.29 6.89
C LEU A 51 14.22 1.83 5.67
N MET A 52 12.89 1.98 5.74
CA MET A 52 12.08 2.53 4.65
C MET A 52 12.49 3.97 4.31
N MET A 53 12.79 4.80 5.31
CA MET A 53 13.33 6.15 5.09
C MET A 53 14.64 6.14 4.29
N ARG A 54 15.53 5.18 4.55
CA ARG A 54 16.76 5.01 3.74
C ARG A 54 16.45 4.49 2.34
N CYS A 55 15.47 3.61 2.19
CA CYS A 55 15.05 3.14 0.87
C CYS A 55 14.52 4.29 -0.01
N HIS A 56 13.89 5.31 0.59
CA HIS A 56 13.48 6.52 -0.12
C HIS A 56 14.63 7.35 -0.68
N THR A 57 15.88 7.18 -0.22
CA THR A 57 17.04 7.89 -0.78
C THR A 57 17.61 7.21 -2.03
N LEU A 58 17.10 6.02 -2.37
CA LEU A 58 17.53 5.28 -3.55
C LEU A 58 16.87 5.87 -4.80
N LYS A 59 17.61 5.92 -5.90
CA LYS A 59 17.10 6.42 -7.19
C LYS A 59 15.91 5.60 -7.67
N GLU A 60 15.97 4.29 -7.43
CA GLU A 60 14.94 3.30 -7.78
C GLU A 60 13.58 3.66 -7.16
N ALA A 61 13.57 4.22 -5.93
CA ALA A 61 12.36 4.68 -5.28
C ALA A 61 11.68 5.84 -6.03
N GLY A 62 12.43 6.63 -6.78
CA GLY A 62 11.91 7.68 -7.67
C GLY A 62 11.52 7.19 -9.06
N GLU A 63 12.02 6.04 -9.50
CA GLU A 63 11.78 5.49 -10.84
C GLU A 63 10.52 4.61 -10.87
N LEU A 64 10.44 3.62 -9.97
CA LEU A 64 9.35 2.64 -9.93
C LEU A 64 8.97 2.30 -8.50
N VAL A 65 7.69 2.50 -8.19
CA VAL A 65 7.07 2.09 -6.94
C VAL A 65 5.98 1.08 -7.20
N TYR A 66 5.91 0.04 -6.39
CA TYR A 66 4.80 -0.90 -6.33
C TYR A 66 3.92 -0.52 -5.15
N MET A 67 2.61 -0.45 -5.38
CA MET A 67 1.61 -0.36 -4.33
C MET A 67 0.75 -1.61 -4.42
N ASP A 68 0.69 -2.36 -3.32
CA ASP A 68 -0.09 -3.59 -3.26
C ASP A 68 -0.85 -3.64 -1.94
N THR A 69 -2.14 -3.92 -2.02
CA THR A 69 -3.04 -4.04 -0.87
C THR A 69 -3.48 -5.48 -0.71
N THR A 70 -3.29 -6.01 0.48
CA THR A 70 -3.84 -7.29 0.88
C THR A 70 -4.90 -7.08 1.96
N ALA A 71 -6.07 -7.67 1.76
CA ALA A 71 -7.12 -7.80 2.78
C ALA A 71 -7.24 -9.25 3.26
N GLY A 72 -8.06 -9.48 4.30
CA GLY A 72 -8.32 -10.82 4.84
C GLY A 72 -7.24 -11.33 5.81
N LEU A 73 -6.41 -10.42 6.34
CA LEU A 73 -5.29 -10.75 7.21
C LEU A 73 -5.68 -10.87 8.70
N ASP A 74 -6.87 -10.38 9.07
CA ASP A 74 -7.40 -10.44 10.43
C ASP A 74 -8.92 -10.64 10.43
N VAL A 75 -9.50 -10.74 11.63
CA VAL A 75 -10.95 -10.93 11.83
C VAL A 75 -11.76 -9.70 11.37
N LEU A 76 -11.13 -8.53 11.34
CA LEU A 76 -11.75 -7.27 10.93
C LEU A 76 -11.63 -7.01 9.42
N ASN A 77 -10.92 -7.88 8.70
CA ASN A 77 -10.56 -7.73 7.29
C ASN A 77 -9.88 -6.38 7.00
N THR A 78 -9.02 -5.93 7.91
CA THR A 78 -8.30 -4.65 7.86
C THR A 78 -7.34 -4.64 6.65
N PRO A 79 -7.56 -3.79 5.64
CA PRO A 79 -6.64 -3.70 4.51
C PRO A 79 -5.25 -3.26 4.95
N PHE A 80 -4.25 -3.97 4.44
CA PHE A 80 -2.84 -3.73 4.67
C PHE A 80 -2.15 -3.48 3.32
N THR A 81 -1.64 -2.27 3.13
CA THR A 81 -1.01 -1.84 1.89
C THR A 81 0.47 -1.60 2.09
N ILE A 82 1.30 -2.17 1.22
CA ILE A 82 2.74 -1.93 1.19
C ILE A 82 3.06 -1.07 -0.03
N LEU A 83 3.89 -0.05 0.17
CA LEU A 83 4.66 0.58 -0.89
C LEU A 83 6.07 -0.01 -0.91
N SER A 84 6.57 -0.36 -2.09
CA SER A 84 7.94 -0.88 -2.25
C SER A 84 8.58 -0.42 -3.56
N THR A 85 9.88 -0.55 -3.69
CA THR A 85 10.64 -0.36 -4.94
C THR A 85 11.46 -1.60 -5.25
N SER A 86 11.89 -1.76 -6.50
CA SER A 86 12.73 -2.88 -6.92
C SER A 86 14.18 -2.43 -7.04
N THR A 87 15.10 -3.23 -6.50
CA THR A 87 16.54 -3.05 -6.64
C THR A 87 17.17 -4.35 -7.16
N PRO A 88 18.45 -4.34 -7.59
CA PRO A 88 19.15 -5.58 -7.92
C PRO A 88 19.21 -6.60 -6.78
N ALA A 89 19.04 -6.17 -5.52
CA ALA A 89 18.99 -7.05 -4.35
C ALA A 89 17.57 -7.57 -4.03
N GLY A 90 16.56 -7.17 -4.81
CA GLY A 90 15.16 -7.50 -4.61
C GLY A 90 14.30 -6.30 -4.22
N GLY A 91 13.06 -6.59 -3.78
CA GLY A 91 12.10 -5.59 -3.35
C GLY A 91 12.47 -4.97 -2.00
N LEU A 92 12.46 -3.64 -1.92
CA LEU A 92 12.70 -2.88 -0.70
C LEU A 92 11.46 -2.08 -0.29
N PRO A 93 11.08 -2.06 0.99
CA PRO A 93 9.88 -1.39 1.44
C PRO A 93 10.08 0.13 1.52
N LEU A 94 9.04 0.88 1.19
CA LEU A 94 8.98 2.34 1.24
C LEU A 94 7.97 2.85 2.27
N GLY A 95 6.96 2.07 2.61
CA GLY A 95 6.01 2.43 3.65
C GLY A 95 4.89 1.40 3.79
N VAL A 96 4.20 1.47 4.90
CA VAL A 96 3.05 0.61 5.21
C VAL A 96 1.85 1.49 5.56
N ILE A 97 0.70 1.12 5.04
CA ILE A 97 -0.59 1.74 5.34
C ILE A 97 -1.52 0.62 5.84
N ILE A 98 -2.19 0.88 6.95
CA ILE A 98 -3.23 0.03 7.51
C ILE A 98 -4.48 0.90 7.63
N ALA A 99 -5.60 0.45 7.07
CA ALA A 99 -6.83 1.24 7.05
C ALA A 99 -8.04 0.38 7.46
N SER A 100 -9.18 1.01 7.79
CA SER A 100 -10.44 0.26 8.01
C SER A 100 -11.24 -0.02 6.74
N ASP A 101 -10.91 0.63 5.63
CA ASP A 101 -11.56 0.44 4.33
C ASP A 101 -10.59 0.69 3.16
N GLU A 102 -11.03 0.31 1.96
CA GLU A 102 -10.29 0.43 0.70
C GLU A 102 -10.85 1.54 -0.19
N SER A 103 -11.45 2.58 0.38
CA SER A 103 -11.99 3.67 -0.43
C SER A 103 -10.88 4.54 -1.01
N ALA A 104 -11.12 5.12 -2.19
CA ALA A 104 -10.16 6.04 -2.81
C ALA A 104 -9.82 7.24 -1.90
N ASN A 105 -10.78 7.71 -1.11
CA ASN A 105 -10.58 8.82 -0.17
C ASN A 105 -9.65 8.42 0.98
N THR A 106 -9.86 7.25 1.58
CA THR A 106 -9.00 6.71 2.63
C THR A 106 -7.57 6.51 2.14
N PHE A 107 -7.39 5.88 0.97
CA PHE A 107 -6.06 5.74 0.37
C PHE A 107 -5.41 7.09 0.04
N THR A 108 -6.15 8.04 -0.54
CA THR A 108 -5.60 9.38 -0.85
C THR A 108 -5.09 10.04 0.42
N LYS A 109 -5.89 10.02 1.50
CA LYS A 109 -5.52 10.60 2.79
C LYS A 109 -4.28 9.92 3.37
N ALA A 110 -4.24 8.59 3.35
CA ALA A 110 -3.10 7.81 3.83
C ALA A 110 -1.81 8.10 3.05
N LEU A 111 -1.89 8.22 1.72
CA LEU A 111 -0.75 8.56 0.88
C LEU A 111 -0.25 10.00 1.10
N GLU A 112 -1.15 10.95 1.35
CA GLU A 112 -0.77 12.32 1.75
C GLU A 112 -0.08 12.35 3.11
N ILE A 113 -0.55 11.55 4.07
CA ILE A 113 0.14 11.37 5.37
C ILE A 113 1.53 10.77 5.14
N LEU A 114 1.64 9.72 4.32
CA LEU A 114 2.91 9.10 3.96
C LEU A 114 3.90 10.13 3.38
N LYS A 115 3.45 11.02 2.48
CA LYS A 115 4.26 12.14 1.97
C LYS A 115 4.77 13.06 3.08
N CYS A 116 3.95 13.36 4.08
CA CYS A 116 4.37 14.17 5.23
C CYS A 116 5.44 13.45 6.09
N LEU A 117 5.35 12.13 6.23
CA LEU A 117 6.28 11.34 7.06
C LEU A 117 7.65 11.10 6.40
N ILE A 118 7.74 11.08 5.07
CA ILE A 118 9.00 10.89 4.32
C ILE A 118 9.90 12.14 4.33
N LEU A 119 9.33 13.32 4.65
CA LEU A 119 9.99 14.63 4.53
C LEU A 119 10.33 14.98 3.06
N SER A 120 10.96 16.14 2.83
CA SER A 120 11.05 16.76 1.50
C SER A 120 11.95 16.05 0.47
N ALA A 121 12.86 15.16 0.90
CA ALA A 121 13.86 14.52 0.03
C ALA A 121 13.54 13.05 -0.36
N GLY A 122 12.27 12.63 -0.25
CA GLY A 122 11.85 11.27 -0.61
C GLY A 122 11.94 10.94 -2.10
N PHE A 123 11.76 9.65 -2.43
CA PHE A 123 11.68 9.13 -3.80
C PHE A 123 12.89 9.47 -4.68
N GLY A 124 14.11 9.17 -4.21
CA GLY A 124 15.33 9.34 -4.99
C GLY A 124 15.62 10.80 -5.36
N GLU A 125 15.44 11.71 -4.40
CA GLU A 125 15.61 13.17 -4.56
C GLU A 125 14.55 13.85 -5.45
N HIS A 126 13.58 13.12 -6.00
CA HIS A 126 12.44 13.74 -6.71
C HIS A 126 11.55 14.55 -5.75
N GLY A 127 11.58 14.21 -4.47
CA GLY A 127 10.76 14.84 -3.43
C GLY A 127 9.32 14.35 -3.44
N THR A 128 8.62 14.56 -2.32
CA THR A 128 7.28 13.99 -2.12
C THR A 128 6.19 14.62 -2.97
N ALA A 129 6.40 15.85 -3.46
CA ALA A 129 5.47 16.54 -4.35
C ALA A 129 5.44 15.96 -5.77
N LEU A 130 6.61 15.61 -6.32
CA LEU A 130 6.71 14.93 -7.61
C LEU A 130 6.45 13.43 -7.45
N GLY A 131 7.07 12.82 -6.43
CA GLY A 131 6.94 11.40 -6.14
C GLY A 131 7.63 10.51 -7.18
N PRO A 132 7.21 9.24 -7.27
CA PRO A 132 7.75 8.31 -8.25
C PRO A 132 7.25 8.61 -9.67
N GLN A 133 8.08 8.29 -10.67
CA GLN A 133 7.74 8.45 -12.09
C GLN A 133 6.73 7.41 -12.56
N VAL A 134 6.88 6.17 -12.10
CA VAL A 134 6.01 5.05 -12.45
C VAL A 134 5.51 4.38 -11.18
N ILE A 135 4.22 4.07 -11.15
CA ILE A 135 3.62 3.30 -10.06
C ILE A 135 2.93 2.07 -10.66
N MET A 136 3.26 0.90 -10.13
CA MET A 136 2.65 -0.36 -10.49
C MET A 136 1.69 -0.80 -9.38
N THR A 137 0.43 -1.05 -9.72
CA THR A 137 -0.65 -1.31 -8.74
C THR A 137 -1.63 -2.35 -9.30
N ASP A 138 -2.53 -2.88 -8.47
CA ASP A 138 -3.58 -3.81 -8.93
C ASP A 138 -4.62 -3.11 -9.83
N ASP A 139 -5.50 -3.87 -10.48
CA ASP A 139 -6.68 -3.34 -11.17
C ASP A 139 -7.76 -2.86 -10.18
N CYS A 140 -7.35 -2.19 -9.11
CA CYS A 140 -8.23 -1.62 -8.11
C CYS A 140 -8.57 -0.18 -8.48
N LYS A 141 -9.87 0.10 -8.71
CA LYS A 141 -10.34 1.46 -9.02
C LYS A 141 -10.00 2.45 -7.91
N ALA A 142 -10.10 2.04 -6.66
CA ALA A 142 -9.84 2.91 -5.52
C ALA A 142 -8.36 3.30 -5.42
N GLU A 143 -7.45 2.33 -5.53
CA GLU A 143 -6.00 2.59 -5.56
C GLU A 143 -5.61 3.51 -6.71
N LYS A 144 -6.04 3.19 -7.94
CA LYS A 144 -5.75 4.00 -9.12
C LYS A 144 -6.23 5.45 -8.95
N THR A 145 -7.42 5.64 -8.38
CA THR A 145 -7.96 6.98 -8.11
C THR A 145 -7.13 7.71 -7.06
N ALA A 146 -6.75 7.02 -5.98
CA ALA A 146 -5.96 7.60 -4.91
C ALA A 146 -4.56 8.00 -5.37
N LEU A 147 -3.87 7.12 -6.10
CA LEU A 147 -2.57 7.38 -6.70
C LEU A 147 -2.62 8.56 -7.66
N TYR A 148 -3.64 8.65 -8.51
CA TYR A 148 -3.85 9.81 -9.38
C TYR A 148 -4.06 11.10 -8.58
N ASN A 149 -4.82 11.05 -7.48
CA ASN A 149 -5.05 12.23 -6.63
C ASN A 149 -3.76 12.70 -5.95
N THR A 150 -2.90 11.76 -5.53
CA THR A 150 -1.65 12.05 -4.78
C THR A 150 -0.49 12.45 -5.69
N TRP A 151 -0.28 11.75 -6.82
CA TRP A 151 0.82 11.96 -7.77
C TRP A 151 0.32 11.96 -9.21
N LYS A 152 -0.30 13.06 -9.63
CA LYS A 152 -0.94 13.22 -10.97
C LYS A 152 -0.02 12.98 -12.16
N ASN A 153 1.29 13.17 -11.98
CA ASN A 153 2.28 13.03 -13.05
C ASN A 153 2.88 11.62 -13.13
N ALA A 154 2.58 10.74 -12.16
CA ALA A 154 3.07 9.38 -12.19
C ALA A 154 2.33 8.56 -13.26
N THR A 155 3.08 7.76 -14.01
CA THR A 155 2.49 6.80 -14.95
C THR A 155 2.01 5.58 -14.17
N LEU A 156 0.73 5.26 -14.24
CA LEU A 156 0.17 4.07 -13.61
C LEU A 156 0.25 2.86 -14.55
N LEU A 157 0.84 1.77 -14.08
CA LEU A 157 0.90 0.49 -14.77
C LEU A 157 0.15 -0.58 -13.99
N LEU A 158 -0.48 -1.51 -14.71
CA LEU A 158 -1.06 -2.71 -14.11
C LEU A 158 0.07 -3.63 -13.63
N CYS A 159 -0.11 -4.18 -12.43
CA CYS A 159 0.81 -5.16 -11.86
C CYS A 159 0.95 -6.41 -12.75
N VAL A 160 2.18 -6.75 -13.10
CA VAL A 160 2.49 -7.94 -13.89
C VAL A 160 2.08 -9.23 -13.16
N PHE A 161 2.16 -9.27 -11.82
CA PHE A 161 1.74 -10.44 -11.06
C PHE A 161 0.23 -10.67 -11.19
N HIS A 162 -0.59 -9.61 -11.09
CA HIS A 162 -2.04 -9.71 -11.27
C HIS A 162 -2.41 -10.12 -12.70
N PHE A 163 -1.70 -9.59 -13.70
CA PHE A 163 -1.87 -10.05 -15.09
C PHE A 163 -1.53 -11.53 -15.26
N LEU A 164 -0.39 -11.98 -14.74
CA LEU A 164 0.05 -13.37 -14.83
C LEU A 164 -0.89 -14.31 -14.05
N GLN A 165 -1.39 -13.88 -12.90
CA GLN A 165 -2.36 -14.63 -12.11
C GLN A 165 -3.69 -14.75 -12.85
N ALA A 166 -4.20 -13.67 -13.44
CA ALA A 166 -5.43 -13.69 -14.24
C ALA A 166 -5.26 -14.57 -15.48
N MET A 167 -4.13 -14.47 -16.17
CA MET A 167 -3.79 -15.33 -17.31
C MET A 167 -3.73 -16.80 -16.89
N TRP A 168 -3.11 -17.10 -15.75
CA TRP A 168 -3.03 -18.46 -15.22
C TRP A 168 -4.40 -19.03 -14.87
N GLN A 169 -5.24 -18.25 -14.18
CA GLN A 169 -6.62 -18.62 -13.88
C GLN A 169 -7.42 -18.89 -15.16
N TRP A 170 -7.25 -18.04 -16.17
CA TRP A 170 -7.91 -18.21 -17.46
C TRP A 170 -7.46 -19.48 -18.19
N LEU A 171 -6.15 -19.78 -18.21
CA LEU A 171 -5.59 -20.99 -18.81
C LEU A 171 -6.05 -22.28 -18.12
N TRP A 172 -6.35 -22.20 -16.82
CA TRP A 172 -6.74 -23.34 -16.00
C TRP A 172 -8.26 -23.52 -15.86
N ASP A 173 -9.07 -22.57 -16.36
CA ASP A 173 -10.52 -22.70 -16.38
C ASP A 173 -10.92 -23.78 -17.39
N GLY A 174 -11.46 -24.90 -16.90
CA GLY A 174 -11.88 -26.05 -17.71
C GLY A 174 -13.00 -25.75 -18.70
N LYS A 175 -13.60 -24.56 -18.66
CA LYS A 175 -14.56 -24.06 -19.67
C LYS A 175 -13.87 -23.58 -20.94
N HIS A 176 -12.59 -23.24 -20.86
CA HIS A 176 -11.79 -22.86 -22.01
C HIS A 176 -11.08 -24.13 -22.48
N GLU A 177 -11.39 -24.64 -23.68
CA GLU A 177 -10.85 -25.89 -24.25
C GLU A 177 -9.33 -25.83 -24.56
N ALA A 178 -8.54 -25.06 -23.81
CA ALA A 178 -7.09 -25.13 -23.83
C ALA A 178 -6.67 -26.50 -23.32
N ARG A 179 -6.37 -27.43 -24.23
CA ARG A 179 -5.84 -28.76 -23.87
C ARG A 179 -4.53 -28.58 -23.09
N ILE A 180 -4.62 -28.68 -21.76
CA ILE A 180 -3.53 -28.71 -20.77
C ILE A 180 -2.71 -30.00 -20.95
N ARG A 181 -2.06 -30.15 -22.11
CA ARG A 181 -1.06 -31.20 -22.36
C ARG A 181 0.35 -30.65 -22.36
N ILE A 182 0.54 -29.37 -22.68
CA ILE A 182 1.86 -28.73 -22.80
C ILE A 182 2.46 -28.36 -21.44
N LEU A 183 1.63 -28.04 -20.42
CA LEU A 183 2.12 -27.56 -19.11
C LEU A 183 2.58 -28.67 -18.15
N LYS A 184 2.11 -29.91 -18.33
CA LYS A 184 2.59 -31.06 -17.52
C LYS A 184 4.07 -31.36 -17.79
N ASP A 185 4.58 -30.99 -18.95
CA ASP A 185 5.97 -31.26 -19.34
C ASP A 185 6.94 -30.11 -18.97
N ILE A 186 6.44 -28.96 -18.52
CA ILE A 186 7.24 -27.74 -18.28
C ILE A 186 7.40 -27.42 -16.78
N VAL A 187 6.44 -27.77 -15.92
CA VAL A 187 6.42 -27.25 -14.53
C VAL A 187 6.91 -28.23 -13.47
N PHE A 188 7.05 -29.53 -13.76
CA PHE A 188 7.76 -30.45 -12.85
C PHE A 188 8.48 -31.56 -13.62
N LYS A 189 9.81 -31.45 -13.67
CA LYS A 189 10.71 -32.60 -13.53
C LYS A 189 11.50 -32.41 -12.26
#